data_AF-A0A958D118-F1
#
_entry.id   AF-A0A958D118-F1
#
_cell.length_a   1.000
_cell.length_b   1.000
_cell.length_c   1.000
_cell.angle_alpha   90.00
_cell.angle_beta   90.00
_cell.angle_gamma   90.00
#
_symmetry.space_group_name_H-M   'P 1'
#
loop_
_entity.id
_entity.type
_entity.pdbx_description
1 polymer ?
#
loop_
_entity_poly.entity_id
_entity_poly.type
_entity_poly.pdbx_seq_one_letter_code
_entity_poly.pdbx_strand_id
1 'polypeptide(L)'
;MAFTYNDSLATDRDLVRFHLGDVVESSGPRPDGRNYSDREIAYNLTTVTGTNGWRLIVGRLLIVLSNEWAQHARNITIGEYREDATKTGDTFKQRADDWWATIDSSGALIEPRAGASVVAVTRQDAYSSTIAANTVTPSTS
;
A
#
# COMPACT_ATOMS: atom_id res chain seq x y z
N MET A 1 7.06 -16.85 -13.29
CA MET A 1 5.59 -16.86 -13.49
C MET A 1 4.98 -15.84 -12.53
N ALA A 2 3.71 -15.44 -12.67
CA ALA A 2 3.06 -14.64 -11.61
C ALA A 2 2.60 -15.60 -10.51
N PHE A 3 2.60 -15.19 -9.24
CA PHE A 3 1.90 -15.95 -8.22
C PHE A 3 0.44 -15.98 -8.65
N THR A 4 -0.05 -17.15 -9.04
CA THR A 4 -1.48 -17.37 -9.27
C THR A 4 -2.14 -17.14 -7.93
N TYR A 5 -2.84 -16.00 -7.78
CA TYR A 5 -3.92 -15.92 -6.80
C TYR A 5 -4.73 -17.21 -7.00
N ASN A 6 -5.07 -17.90 -5.93
CA ASN A 6 -5.93 -19.07 -6.03
C ASN A 6 -7.35 -18.61 -6.41
N ASP A 7 -7.51 -18.10 -7.64
CA ASP A 7 -8.66 -17.49 -8.34
C ASP A 7 -9.61 -16.57 -7.53
N SER A 8 -9.18 -16.18 -6.35
CA SER A 8 -9.95 -15.40 -5.39
C SER A 8 -8.94 -14.81 -4.41
N LEU A 9 -8.96 -13.50 -4.19
CA LEU A 9 -8.28 -12.84 -3.06
C LEU A 9 -8.97 -13.28 -1.75
N ALA A 10 -8.88 -14.59 -1.44
CA ALA A 10 -9.71 -15.27 -0.46
C ALA A 10 -9.07 -15.30 0.92
N THR A 11 -7.75 -15.12 1.01
CA THR A 11 -7.02 -15.18 2.27
C THR A 11 -6.38 -13.83 2.60
N ASP A 12 -6.28 -13.53 3.90
CA ASP A 12 -5.58 -12.36 4.42
C ASP A 12 -4.15 -12.24 3.88
N ARG A 13 -3.47 -13.39 3.69
CA ARG A 13 -2.14 -13.43 3.08
C ARG A 13 -2.16 -12.91 1.64
N ASP A 14 -3.13 -13.34 0.84
CA ASP A 14 -3.22 -12.95 -0.57
C ASP A 14 -3.59 -11.47 -0.70
N LEU A 15 -4.44 -10.95 0.20
CA LEU A 15 -4.72 -9.52 0.33
C LEU A 15 -3.45 -8.72 0.68
N VAL A 16 -2.66 -9.19 1.64
CA VAL A 16 -1.37 -8.54 1.98
C VAL A 16 -0.45 -8.50 0.76
N ARG A 17 -0.26 -9.62 0.06
CA ARG A 17 0.63 -9.68 -1.10
C ARG A 17 0.17 -8.76 -2.23
N PHE A 18 -1.12 -8.78 -2.53
CA PHE A 18 -1.71 -7.87 -3.52
C PHE A 18 -1.37 -6.42 -3.23
N HIS A 19 -1.62 -5.95 -2.00
CA HIS A 19 -1.40 -4.56 -1.64
C HIS A 19 0.09 -4.16 -1.52
N LEU A 20 0.98 -5.10 -1.25
CA LEU A 20 2.43 -4.87 -1.30
C LEU A 20 2.98 -4.81 -2.73
N GLY A 21 2.28 -5.39 -3.71
CA GLY A 21 2.81 -5.64 -5.05
C GLY A 21 3.71 -6.88 -5.10
N ASP A 22 3.59 -7.76 -4.10
CA ASP A 22 4.35 -8.99 -3.95
C ASP A 22 3.72 -10.15 -4.74
N VAL A 23 3.58 -9.96 -6.05
CA VAL A 23 2.67 -10.75 -6.91
C VAL A 23 3.36 -11.44 -8.09
N VAL A 24 4.59 -11.03 -8.40
CA VAL A 24 5.38 -11.59 -9.51
C VAL A 24 6.51 -12.45 -8.94
N GLU A 25 6.64 -13.68 -9.40
CA GLU A 25 7.76 -14.54 -9.01
C GLU A 25 9.09 -13.93 -9.47
N SER A 26 10.09 -13.93 -8.58
CA SER A 26 11.44 -13.39 -8.86
C SER A 26 11.48 -11.91 -9.24
N SER A 27 10.43 -11.16 -8.91
CA SER A 27 10.34 -9.71 -9.08
C SER A 27 9.60 -9.10 -7.91
N GLY A 28 10.10 -9.39 -6.71
CA GLY A 28 9.49 -8.97 -5.46
C GLY A 28 9.84 -7.54 -5.06
N PRO A 29 9.14 -7.02 -4.05
CA PRO A 29 9.30 -5.64 -3.60
C PRO A 29 10.59 -5.41 -2.79
N ARG A 30 11.29 -6.47 -2.37
CA ARG A 30 12.53 -6.37 -1.59
C ARG A 30 13.71 -5.92 -2.48
N PRO A 31 14.76 -5.30 -1.89
CA PRO A 31 15.92 -4.86 -2.65
C PRO A 31 16.68 -5.97 -3.38
N ASP A 32 16.60 -7.21 -2.89
CA ASP A 32 17.19 -8.39 -3.53
C ASP A 32 16.28 -9.01 -4.61
N GLY A 33 15.16 -8.36 -4.94
CA GLY A 33 14.17 -8.83 -5.91
C GLY A 33 13.35 -10.01 -5.44
N ARG A 34 13.43 -10.38 -4.15
CA ARG A 34 12.68 -11.51 -3.60
C ARG A 34 11.31 -11.08 -3.05
N ASN A 35 10.40 -12.04 -3.06
CA ASN A 35 9.07 -11.94 -2.47
C ASN A 35 9.13 -12.22 -0.97
N TYR A 36 8.12 -11.79 -0.22
CA TYR A 36 7.93 -12.29 1.14
C TYR A 36 7.51 -13.76 1.08
N SER A 37 8.14 -14.57 1.91
CA SER A 37 7.74 -15.96 2.05
C SER A 37 6.37 -16.04 2.73
N ASP A 38 5.60 -17.08 2.39
CA ASP A 38 4.30 -17.36 3.00
C ASP A 38 4.38 -17.39 4.54
N ARG A 39 5.49 -17.93 5.06
CA ARG A 39 5.72 -18.04 6.51
C ARG A 39 5.93 -16.68 7.16
N GLU A 40 6.64 -15.76 6.50
CA GLU A 40 6.85 -14.41 7.04
C GLU A 40 5.53 -13.64 7.13
N ILE A 41 4.71 -13.70 6.08
CA ILE A 41 3.39 -13.04 6.08
C ILE A 41 2.48 -13.69 7.11
N ALA A 42 2.43 -15.02 7.16
CA ALA A 42 1.64 -15.75 8.15
C ALA A 42 2.06 -15.39 9.58
N TYR A 43 3.36 -15.34 9.88
CA TYR A 43 3.86 -14.92 11.19
C TYR A 43 3.41 -13.50 11.52
N ASN A 44 3.55 -12.54 10.61
CA ASN A 44 3.10 -11.17 10.85
C ASN A 44 1.61 -11.09 11.12
N LEU A 45 0.78 -11.84 10.38
CA LEU A 45 -0.67 -11.91 10.61
C LEU A 45 -1.02 -12.44 12.01
N THR A 46 -0.20 -13.32 12.62
CA THR A 46 -0.43 -13.77 14.00
C THR A 46 -0.17 -12.68 15.06
N THR A 47 0.53 -11.59 14.71
CA THR A 47 0.86 -10.50 15.65
C THR A 47 -0.26 -9.47 15.81
N VAL A 48 -1.33 -9.61 15.03
CA VAL A 48 -2.51 -8.74 15.06
C VAL A 48 -3.75 -9.61 15.21
N THR A 49 -4.75 -9.07 15.90
CA THR A 49 -6.02 -9.77 16.14
C THR A 49 -7.16 -9.01 15.47
N GLY A 50 -8.15 -9.74 14.97
CA GLY A 50 -9.37 -9.18 14.40
C GLY A 50 -9.46 -9.31 12.88
N THR A 51 -10.68 -9.20 12.36
CA THR A 51 -11.04 -9.50 10.95
C THR A 51 -10.32 -8.61 9.92
N ASN A 52 -9.82 -7.44 10.33
CA ASN A 52 -9.12 -6.50 9.46
C ASN A 52 -7.60 -6.43 9.73
N GLY A 53 -7.05 -7.36 10.52
CA GLY A 53 -5.64 -7.37 10.90
C GLY A 53 -4.69 -7.34 9.71
N TRP A 54 -5.07 -7.95 8.59
CA TRP A 54 -4.29 -7.94 7.35
C TRP A 54 -3.96 -6.51 6.87
N ARG A 55 -4.87 -5.53 7.03
CA ARG A 55 -4.61 -4.13 6.65
C ARG A 55 -3.54 -3.49 7.52
N LEU A 56 -3.52 -3.80 8.82
CA LEU A 56 -2.46 -3.35 9.72
C LEU A 56 -1.10 -3.94 9.28
N ILE A 57 -1.09 -5.20 8.84
CA ILE A 57 0.13 -5.86 8.36
C ILE A 57 0.64 -5.25 7.06
N VAL A 58 -0.23 -4.86 6.12
CA VAL A 58 0.19 -4.13 4.91
C VAL A 58 0.96 -2.86 5.29
N GLY A 59 0.38 -2.01 6.14
CA GLY A 59 1.03 -0.76 6.56
C GLY A 59 2.36 -0.99 7.27
N ARG A 60 2.45 -2.03 8.11
CA ARG A 60 3.71 -2.40 8.79
C ARG A 60 4.78 -2.89 7.81
N LEU A 61 4.40 -3.74 6.85
CA LEU A 61 5.34 -4.30 5.87
C LEU A 61 5.82 -3.24 4.86
N LEU A 62 5.01 -2.24 4.51
CA LEU A 62 5.46 -1.09 3.71
C LEU A 62 6.56 -0.30 4.43
N ILE A 63 6.44 -0.10 5.75
CA ILE A 63 7.51 0.53 6.56
C ILE A 63 8.76 -0.35 6.59
N VAL A 64 8.61 -1.67 6.74
CA VAL A 64 9.75 -2.61 6.68
C VAL A 64 10.46 -2.50 5.34
N LEU A 65 9.73 -2.50 4.22
CA LEU A 65 10.31 -2.33 2.88
C LEU A 65 11.07 -1.01 2.74
N SER A 66 10.49 0.09 3.23
CA SER A 66 11.16 1.40 3.23
C SER A 66 12.52 1.33 3.96
N ASN A 67 12.55 0.68 5.13
CA ASN A 67 13.77 0.50 5.91
C ASN A 67 14.79 -0.42 5.22
N GLU A 68 14.33 -1.52 4.59
CA GLU A 68 15.19 -2.42 3.83
C GLU A 68 15.87 -1.71 2.65
N TRP A 69 15.11 -0.90 1.89
CA TRP A 69 15.65 -0.08 0.80
C TRP A 69 16.59 1.01 1.28
N ALA A 70 16.30 1.66 2.42
CA ALA A 70 17.22 2.63 3.02
C ALA A 70 18.54 1.98 3.47
N GLN A 71 18.50 0.75 4.00
CA GLN A 71 19.71 0.00 4.33
C GLN A 71 20.48 -0.43 3.07
N HIS A 72 19.77 -0.87 2.03
CA HIS A 72 20.37 -1.23 0.75
C HIS A 72 21.10 -0.05 0.10
N ALA A 73 20.47 1.13 0.08
CA ALA A 73 21.08 2.35 -0.45
C ALA A 73 22.42 2.69 0.22
N ARG A 74 22.54 2.49 1.54
CA ARG A 74 23.79 2.72 2.29
C ARG A 74 24.94 1.82 1.83
N ASN A 75 24.62 0.62 1.34
CA ASN A 75 25.61 -0.36 0.90
C ASN A 75 26.02 -0.18 -0.57
N ILE A 76 25.32 0.66 -1.34
CA ILE A 76 25.67 0.97 -2.72
C ILE A 76 26.74 2.06 -2.77
N THR A 77 27.84 1.82 -3.49
CA THR A 77 28.93 2.80 -3.68
C THR A 77 28.68 3.78 -4.82
N ILE A 78 27.94 3.36 -5.85
CA ILE A 78 27.63 4.16 -7.04
C ILE A 78 26.52 5.15 -6.71
N GLY A 79 26.77 6.46 -6.89
CA GLY A 79 25.85 7.53 -6.49
C GLY A 79 24.44 7.41 -7.07
N GLU A 80 24.33 7.23 -8.39
CA GLU A 80 23.05 7.11 -9.10
C GLU A 80 22.20 5.94 -8.59
N TYR A 81 22.79 4.74 -8.48
CA TYR A 81 22.09 3.57 -7.94
C TYR A 81 21.68 3.73 -6.48
N ARG A 82 22.48 4.46 -5.68
CA ARG A 82 22.11 4.79 -4.29
C ARG A 82 20.91 5.73 -4.27
N GLU A 83 20.88 6.75 -5.13
CA GLU A 83 19.77 7.69 -5.22
C GLU A 83 18.48 6.97 -5.60
N ASP A 84 18.52 6.06 -6.57
CA ASP A 84 17.34 5.30 -6.99
C ASP A 84 16.84 4.33 -5.91
N ALA A 85 17.76 3.67 -5.20
CA ALA A 85 17.41 2.87 -4.03
C ALA A 85 16.77 3.72 -2.91
N THR A 86 17.26 4.95 -2.71
CA THR A 86 16.71 5.89 -1.72
C THR A 86 15.30 6.32 -2.11
N LYS A 87 15.10 6.75 -3.37
CA LYS A 87 13.78 7.12 -3.91
C LYS A 87 12.77 5.97 -3.80
N THR A 88 13.22 4.74 -4.03
CA THR A 88 12.39 3.55 -3.87
C THR A 88 11.96 3.37 -2.41
N GLY A 89 12.89 3.51 -1.46
CA GLY A 89 12.59 3.49 -0.03
C GLY A 89 11.62 4.60 0.41
N ASP A 90 11.78 5.81 -0.12
CA ASP A 90 10.90 6.95 0.14
C ASP A 90 9.49 6.71 -0.42
N THR A 91 9.39 6.08 -1.59
CA THR A 91 8.10 5.70 -2.19
C THR A 91 7.34 4.72 -1.30
N PHE A 92 8.02 3.72 -0.71
CA PHE A 92 7.39 2.80 0.23
C PHE A 92 6.97 3.47 1.53
N LYS A 93 7.75 4.44 2.02
CA LYS A 93 7.38 5.26 3.18
C LYS A 93 6.10 6.03 2.90
N GLN A 94 6.04 6.74 1.76
CA GLN A 94 4.87 7.50 1.36
C GLN A 94 3.63 6.61 1.21
N ARG A 95 3.78 5.43 0.58
CA ARG A 95 2.70 4.44 0.50
C ARG A 95 2.22 3.99 1.88
N ALA A 96 3.12 3.83 2.85
CA ALA A 96 2.74 3.48 4.21
C ALA A 96 1.95 4.62 4.88
N ASP A 97 2.40 5.87 4.74
CA ASP A 97 1.73 7.04 5.32
C ASP A 97 0.32 7.21 4.73
N ASP A 98 0.20 7.11 3.40
CA ASP A 98 -1.08 7.14 2.70
C ASP A 98 -1.99 5.98 3.14
N TRP A 99 -1.42 4.78 3.31
CA TRP A 99 -2.18 3.61 3.78
C TRP A 99 -2.73 3.80 5.20
N TRP A 100 -1.91 4.28 6.13
CA TRP A 100 -2.33 4.55 7.50
C TRP A 100 -3.38 5.66 7.59
N ALA A 101 -3.42 6.60 6.63
CA ALA A 101 -4.48 7.59 6.56
C ALA A 101 -5.85 7.00 6.17
N THR A 102 -5.88 5.79 5.59
CA THR A 102 -7.13 5.12 5.18
C THR A 102 -7.73 4.19 6.23
N ILE A 103 -6.98 3.85 7.29
CA ILE A 103 -7.39 2.85 8.28
C ILE A 103 -7.28 3.35 9.71
N ASP A 104 -8.18 2.89 10.58
CA ASP A 104 -8.12 3.17 12.00
C ASP A 104 -7.20 2.21 12.76
N SER A 105 -7.14 2.36 14.09
CA SER A 105 -6.31 1.51 14.97
C SER A 105 -6.74 0.03 15.01
N SER A 106 -7.95 -0.29 14.57
CA SER A 106 -8.44 -1.67 14.42
C SER A 106 -8.16 -2.25 13.02
N GLY A 107 -7.67 -1.43 12.11
CA GLY A 107 -7.48 -1.77 10.70
C GLY A 107 -8.75 -1.65 9.86
N ALA A 108 -9.85 -1.14 10.41
CA ALA A 108 -11.05 -0.84 9.64
C ALA A 108 -10.82 0.40 8.77
N LEU A 109 -11.50 0.48 7.62
CA LEU A 109 -11.43 1.66 6.76
C LEU A 109 -12.04 2.86 7.50
N ILE A 110 -11.35 3.99 7.44
CA ILE A 110 -11.89 5.28 7.87
C ILE A 110 -12.86 5.71 6.78
N GLU A 111 -14.14 5.38 6.95
CA GLU A 111 -15.19 5.90 6.08
C GLU A 111 -15.23 7.43 6.20
N PRO A 112 -15.36 8.17 5.09
CA PRO A 112 -15.73 9.58 5.19
C PRO A 112 -17.10 9.62 5.88
N ARG A 113 -17.14 10.22 7.08
CA ARG A 113 -18.37 10.42 7.86
C ARG A 113 -19.50 10.82 6.91
N ALA A 114 -20.62 10.10 6.89
CA ALA A 114 -21.76 10.46 6.04
C ALA A 114 -22.13 11.94 6.29
N GLY A 115 -21.86 12.80 5.29
CA GLY A 115 -21.98 14.27 5.39
C GLY A 115 -20.66 15.07 5.32
N ALA A 116 -19.51 14.41 5.33
CA ALA A 116 -18.23 15.03 5.03
C ALA A 116 -18.08 15.12 3.50
N SER A 117 -18.36 16.30 2.95
CA SER A 117 -17.97 16.64 1.59
C SER A 117 -16.45 16.54 1.49
N VAL A 118 -15.95 15.50 0.83
CA VAL A 118 -14.57 15.46 0.37
C VAL A 118 -14.46 16.54 -0.70
N VAL A 119 -13.98 17.72 -0.32
CA VAL A 119 -13.44 18.67 -1.30
C VAL A 119 -12.20 18.00 -1.87
N ALA A 120 -12.39 17.23 -2.93
CA ALA A 120 -11.29 16.70 -3.71
C ALA A 120 -10.52 17.93 -4.23
N VAL A 121 -9.40 18.25 -3.59
CA VAL A 121 -8.37 19.08 -4.20
C VAL A 121 -7.79 18.23 -5.32
N THR A 122 -8.48 18.26 -6.45
CA THR A 122 -7.93 17.80 -7.70
C THR A 122 -6.76 18.74 -7.94
N ARG A 123 -5.51 18.26 -7.83
CA ARG A 123 -4.40 19.03 -8.37
C ARG A 123 -4.69 19.19 -9.85
N GLN A 124 -5.01 20.42 -10.23
CA GLN A 124 -5.29 20.81 -11.58
C GLN A 124 -3.97 20.76 -12.35
N ASP A 125 -3.62 19.58 -12.84
CA ASP A 125 -2.61 19.48 -13.88
C ASP A 125 -3.19 20.15 -15.13
N ALA A 126 -2.40 21.06 -15.72
CA ALA A 126 -2.85 22.12 -16.63
C ALA A 126 -3.42 21.67 -18.00
N TYR A 127 -3.91 20.42 -18.14
CA TYR A 127 -4.30 19.83 -19.42
C TYR A 127 -5.65 19.10 -19.46
N SER A 128 -6.58 19.31 -18.53
CA SER A 128 -7.95 18.83 -18.75
C SER A 128 -9.02 19.74 -18.18
N SER A 129 -9.62 20.54 -19.07
CA SER A 129 -10.79 21.36 -18.79
C SER A 129 -12.07 20.50 -18.72
N THR A 130 -12.94 20.88 -17.77
CA THR A 130 -14.35 20.49 -17.57
C THR A 130 -14.59 19.52 -16.40
N ILE A 131 -14.62 20.05 -15.18
CA ILE A 131 -15.34 19.42 -14.05
C ILE A 131 -16.80 19.88 -14.14
N ALA A 132 -17.67 19.04 -14.69
CA ALA A 132 -19.10 19.19 -14.45
C ALA A 132 -19.39 18.67 -13.04
N ALA A 133 -19.63 19.57 -12.08
CA ALA A 133 -20.10 19.20 -10.76
C ALA A 133 -21.51 18.60 -10.90
N ASN A 134 -21.63 17.27 -10.83
CA ASN A 134 -22.93 16.62 -10.77
C ASN A 134 -23.43 16.63 -9.32
N THR A 135 -24.14 17.68 -8.93
CA THR A 135 -24.87 17.74 -7.67
C THR A 135 -26.09 16.84 -7.75
N VAL A 136 -25.95 15.59 -7.29
CA VAL A 136 -27.11 14.71 -7.07
C VAL A 136 -27.90 15.25 -5.89
N THR A 137 -29.06 15.85 -6.15
CA THR A 137 -30.01 16.27 -5.12
C THR A 137 -30.80 15.05 -4.65
N PRO A 138 -30.82 14.70 -3.35
CA PRO A 138 -31.63 13.58 -2.88
C PRO A 138 -33.12 13.95 -2.93
N SER A 139 -33.92 13.18 -3.67
CA SER A 139 -35.37 13.29 -3.68
C SER A 139 -35.93 12.63 -2.42
N THR A 140 -36.52 13.44 -1.52
CA THR A 140 -37.35 12.94 -0.42
C THR A 140 -38.72 12.52 -0.97
N SER A 141 -39.11 11.27 -0.70
CA SER A 141 -40.51 10.80 -0.77
C SER A 141 -41.00 10.51 0.63
#